data_AF-A0A4R5BKS4-F1
#
_entry.id   AF-A0A4R5BKS4-F1
#
_cell.length_a   1.000
_cell.length_b   1.000
_cell.length_c   1.000
_cell.angle_alpha   90.00
_cell.angle_beta   90.00
_cell.angle_gamma   90.00
#
_symmetry.space_group_name_H-M   'P 1'
#
loop_
_entity.id
_entity.type
_entity.pdbx_description
1 polymer ?
#
loop_
_entity_poly.entity_id
_entity_poly.type
_entity_poly.pdbx_seq_one_letter_code
_entity_poly.pdbx_strand_id
1 'polypeptide(L)'
;MSEHTTALTVDNGCYHLIDPATTQPLLYHTGTGGLVGVLGDGAACVCTGTLTGYVRVTVLPAQEPPPADVTAWEDIVEVTFTSPSGRFRPAAPEAALLPDLASAGPGLYRLRVHTRGRDAGHRAEAVDNLDEIAEEHLIISWPNTDTEAETIIQTKDAFGAHLRTHPSDPATMPPLNAPMAGGGVDISGGEARATGMNLDSTRCIRFD
;
A
#
# COMPACT_ATOMS: atom_id res chain seq x y z
N MET A 1 20.69 -5.53 12.93
CA MET A 1 19.46 -5.19 12.19
C MET A 1 19.81 -5.32 10.73
N SER A 2 19.16 -6.23 10.01
CA SER A 2 19.39 -6.42 8.58
C SER A 2 18.19 -5.85 7.84
N GLU A 3 18.45 -4.85 7.01
CA GLU A 3 17.44 -4.31 6.09
C GLU A 3 17.35 -5.24 4.87
N HIS A 4 16.13 -5.50 4.42
CA HIS A 4 15.87 -6.32 3.24
C HIS A 4 15.07 -5.50 2.25
N THR A 5 15.61 -5.37 1.04
CA THR A 5 15.05 -4.53 -0.03
C THR A 5 14.69 -5.38 -1.24
N THR A 6 13.55 -5.10 -1.84
CA THR A 6 13.15 -5.65 -3.14
C THR A 6 12.37 -4.59 -3.94
N ALA A 7 12.27 -4.77 -5.25
CA ALA A 7 11.23 -4.12 -6.02
C ALA A 7 9.92 -4.88 -5.84
N LEU A 8 8.82 -4.16 -5.59
CA LEU A 8 7.47 -4.71 -5.59
C LEU A 8 6.72 -4.21 -6.82
N THR A 9 5.99 -5.11 -7.46
CA THR A 9 4.99 -4.72 -8.44
C THR A 9 3.81 -4.09 -7.72
N VAL A 10 3.41 -2.89 -8.14
CA VAL A 10 2.24 -2.17 -7.68
C VAL A 10 1.26 -2.00 -8.82
N ASP A 11 -0.02 -2.07 -8.47
CA ASP A 11 -1.12 -1.73 -9.35
C ASP A 11 -2.14 -0.94 -8.53
N ASN A 12 -2.91 -0.07 -9.19
CA ASN A 12 -3.88 0.82 -8.55
C ASN A 12 -3.26 1.70 -7.44
N GLY A 13 -2.02 2.15 -7.62
CA GLY A 13 -1.40 3.17 -6.77
C GLY A 13 -1.26 2.77 -5.30
N CYS A 14 -1.22 1.48 -5.00
CA CYS A 14 -0.98 0.99 -3.64
C CYS A 14 -0.44 -0.44 -3.62
N TYR A 15 0.05 -0.85 -2.44
CA TYR A 15 0.20 -2.24 -2.06
C TYR A 15 -0.29 -2.43 -0.62
N HIS A 16 -0.62 -3.67 -0.25
CA HIS A 16 -1.12 -3.96 1.10
C HIS A 16 -0.08 -4.68 1.95
N LEU A 17 -0.05 -4.39 3.24
CA LEU A 17 0.52 -5.28 4.24
C LEU A 17 -0.58 -6.22 4.71
N ILE A 18 -0.33 -7.53 4.72
CA ILE A 18 -1.34 -8.53 5.03
C ILE A 18 -0.83 -9.54 6.04
N ASP A 19 -1.60 -9.72 7.11
CA ASP A 19 -1.60 -10.92 7.94
C ASP A 19 -2.53 -11.96 7.32
N PRO A 20 -2.10 -13.21 7.11
CA PRO A 20 -2.92 -14.24 6.46
C PRO A 20 -4.19 -14.62 7.23
N ALA A 21 -4.34 -14.21 8.49
CA ALA A 21 -5.58 -14.39 9.25
C ALA A 21 -6.61 -13.27 9.00
N THR A 22 -6.28 -12.23 8.23
CA THR A 22 -7.25 -11.16 7.93
C THR A 22 -8.41 -11.69 7.09
N THR A 23 -9.60 -11.21 7.41
CA THR A 23 -10.82 -11.39 6.61
C THR A 23 -11.28 -10.06 6.00
N GLN A 24 -10.49 -8.99 6.17
CA GLN A 24 -10.85 -7.66 5.75
C GLN A 24 -10.74 -7.51 4.23
N PRO A 25 -11.66 -6.78 3.58
CA PRO A 25 -11.50 -6.43 2.19
C PRO A 25 -10.28 -5.51 2.02
N LEU A 26 -9.49 -5.78 0.99
CA LEU A 26 -8.35 -4.95 0.63
C LEU A 26 -8.84 -3.75 -0.19
N LEU A 27 -8.98 -2.62 0.51
CA LEU A 27 -9.47 -1.36 -0.03
C LEU A 27 -8.30 -0.40 -0.23
N TYR A 28 -8.51 0.58 -1.10
CA TYR A 28 -7.64 1.75 -1.16
C TYR A 28 -7.94 2.65 0.04
N HIS A 29 -6.94 2.89 0.90
CA HIS A 29 -7.11 3.73 2.08
C HIS A 29 -5.80 4.44 2.44
N THR A 30 -5.84 5.76 2.43
CA THR A 30 -4.65 6.61 2.56
C THR A 30 -4.25 6.94 4.00
N GLY A 31 -5.12 6.65 4.97
CA GLY A 31 -5.07 7.28 6.28
C GLY A 31 -5.24 8.81 6.20
N THR A 32 -5.08 9.49 7.33
CA THR A 32 -5.15 10.96 7.41
C THR A 32 -3.84 11.63 6.98
N GLY A 33 -2.72 10.91 7.03
CA GLY A 33 -1.42 11.36 6.54
C GLY A 33 -1.28 11.33 5.01
N GLY A 34 -2.16 10.61 4.31
CA GLY A 34 -2.07 10.44 2.86
C GLY A 34 -1.00 9.43 2.44
N LEU A 35 -0.64 8.47 3.30
CA LEU A 35 0.43 7.49 3.06
C LEU A 35 0.03 6.06 3.42
N VAL A 36 -0.53 5.84 4.60
CA VAL A 36 -0.89 4.49 5.05
C VAL A 36 -2.21 4.50 5.81
N GLY A 37 -3.14 3.65 5.41
CA GLY A 37 -4.43 3.45 6.07
C GLY A 37 -4.57 2.03 6.60
N VAL A 38 -4.95 1.88 7.87
CA VAL A 38 -5.20 0.57 8.49
C VAL A 38 -6.62 0.08 8.15
N LEU A 39 -6.74 -1.18 7.75
CA LEU A 39 -7.97 -1.82 7.33
C LEU A 39 -8.36 -2.89 8.34
N GLY A 40 -9.04 -2.49 9.41
CA GLY A 40 -9.42 -3.39 10.51
C GLY A 40 -8.21 -4.14 11.09
N ASP A 41 -8.39 -5.44 11.36
CA ASP A 41 -7.30 -6.29 11.84
C ASP A 41 -6.61 -7.03 10.69
N GLY A 42 -5.27 -7.00 10.70
CA GLY A 42 -4.43 -7.79 9.80
C GLY A 42 -4.26 -7.23 8.39
N ALA A 43 -4.71 -6.01 8.09
CA ALA A 43 -4.46 -5.38 6.80
C ALA A 43 -4.15 -3.87 6.92
N ALA A 44 -3.26 -3.37 6.07
CA ALA A 44 -3.02 -1.94 5.88
C ALA A 44 -2.73 -1.67 4.39
N CYS A 45 -3.21 -0.54 3.87
CA CYS A 45 -2.95 -0.05 2.52
C CYS A 45 -1.82 0.97 2.60
N VAL A 46 -0.76 0.80 1.79
CA VAL A 46 0.32 1.79 1.61
C VAL A 46 0.17 2.40 0.22
N CYS A 47 -0.02 3.72 0.17
CA CYS A 47 -0.28 4.45 -1.06
C CYS A 47 1.01 4.86 -1.76
N THR A 48 1.03 4.67 -3.08
CA THR A 48 2.14 4.99 -3.97
C THR A 48 1.77 6.11 -4.92
N GLY A 49 2.77 6.89 -5.32
CA GLY A 49 2.63 7.84 -6.42
C GLY A 49 2.63 7.13 -7.77
N THR A 50 3.51 6.13 -7.94
CA THR A 50 3.49 5.19 -9.08
C THR A 50 2.14 4.46 -9.10
N LEU A 51 1.36 4.67 -10.18
CA LEU A 51 0.04 4.05 -10.34
C LEU A 51 0.16 2.56 -10.67
N THR A 52 0.99 2.21 -11.65
CA THR A 52 1.25 0.83 -12.06
C THR A 52 2.74 0.65 -12.34
N GLY A 53 3.36 -0.46 -11.92
CA GLY A 53 4.77 -0.74 -12.19
C GLY A 53 5.55 -1.08 -10.93
N TYR A 54 6.78 -0.61 -10.82
CA TYR A 54 7.66 -0.96 -9.70
C TYR A 54 7.87 0.18 -8.70
N VAL A 55 7.87 -0.18 -7.42
CA VAL A 55 8.40 0.65 -6.32
C VAL A 55 9.45 -0.15 -5.55
N ARG A 56 10.39 0.52 -4.91
CA ARG A 56 11.43 -0.15 -4.10
C ARG A 56 11.01 -0.14 -2.64
N VAL A 57 10.85 -1.32 -2.04
CA VAL A 57 10.42 -1.46 -0.65
C VAL A 57 11.52 -2.11 0.17
N THR A 58 11.86 -1.45 1.27
CA THR A 58 12.73 -1.98 2.32
C THR A 58 11.88 -2.26 3.55
N VAL A 59 12.07 -3.43 4.17
CA VAL A 59 11.42 -3.76 5.45
C VAL A 59 12.45 -3.97 6.54
N LEU A 60 12.07 -3.58 7.75
CA LEU A 60 12.90 -3.67 8.95
C LEU A 60 12.04 -4.08 10.16
N PRO A 61 11.95 -5.39 10.47
CA PRO A 61 11.43 -5.82 11.76
C PRO A 61 12.42 -5.45 12.88
N ALA A 62 11.93 -4.74 13.89
CA ALA A 62 12.67 -4.29 15.05
C ALA A 62 11.99 -4.76 16.35
N GLN A 63 12.70 -4.65 17.47
CA GLN A 63 12.15 -4.89 18.81
C GLN A 63 11.71 -3.58 19.50
N GLU A 64 12.30 -2.45 19.07
CA GLU A 64 12.05 -1.11 19.61
C GLU A 64 12.06 -0.09 18.45
N PRO A 65 11.39 1.06 18.59
CA PRO A 65 11.40 2.10 17.56
C PRO A 65 12.82 2.66 17.36
N PRO A 66 13.39 2.61 16.14
CA PRO A 66 14.58 3.40 15.86
C PRO A 66 14.22 4.90 15.81
N PRO A 67 15.19 5.82 15.95
CA PRO A 67 14.97 7.23 15.67
C PRO A 67 14.47 7.44 14.23
N ALA A 68 13.56 8.40 14.03
CA ALA A 68 13.11 8.76 12.69
C ALA A 68 14.17 9.63 11.99
N ASP A 69 14.65 9.20 10.82
CA ASP A 69 15.48 10.04 9.95
C ASP A 69 14.59 10.94 9.08
N VAL A 70 14.35 12.16 9.56
CA VAL A 70 13.53 13.16 8.86
C VAL A 70 14.26 13.85 7.69
N THR A 71 15.54 13.57 7.50
CA THR A 71 16.37 14.22 6.46
C THR A 71 16.42 13.43 5.17
N ALA A 72 16.41 12.10 5.23
CA ALA A 72 16.51 11.22 4.07
C ALA A 72 15.16 10.91 3.38
N TRP A 73 14.05 11.19 4.06
CA TRP A 73 12.69 10.83 3.64
C TRP A 73 11.80 12.07 3.49
N GLU A 74 10.82 12.00 2.60
CA GLU A 74 9.88 13.09 2.32
C GLU A 74 8.69 13.01 3.29
N ASP A 75 8.05 11.84 3.35
CA ASP A 75 6.88 11.59 4.19
C ASP A 75 7.17 10.45 5.15
N ILE A 76 6.71 10.60 6.40
CA ILE A 76 6.87 9.63 7.48
C ILE A 76 5.59 9.61 8.31
N VAL A 77 4.91 8.47 8.32
CA VAL A 77 3.68 8.25 9.07
C VAL A 77 3.80 6.99 9.91
N GLU A 78 3.29 7.05 11.13
CA GLU A 78 3.15 5.90 11.98
C GLU A 78 1.70 5.50 12.21
N VAL A 79 1.43 4.20 12.22
CA VAL A 79 0.10 3.62 12.48
C VAL A 79 0.20 2.41 13.39
N THR A 80 -0.87 2.14 14.13
CA THR A 80 -1.01 0.90 14.91
C THR A 80 -1.62 -0.20 14.03
N PHE A 81 -1.01 -1.37 14.02
CA PHE A 81 -1.42 -2.53 13.21
C PHE A 81 -1.58 -3.76 14.10
N THR A 82 -2.71 -4.45 13.98
CA THR A 82 -2.93 -5.76 14.63
C THR A 82 -2.50 -6.89 13.71
N SER A 83 -1.65 -7.81 14.19
CA SER A 83 -1.31 -9.06 13.52
C SER A 83 -1.88 -10.26 14.29
N PRO A 84 -3.05 -10.79 13.89
CA PRO A 84 -3.66 -11.92 14.60
C PRO A 84 -2.87 -13.23 14.52
N SER A 85 -2.18 -13.50 13.40
CA SER A 85 -1.38 -14.74 13.26
C SER A 85 0.09 -14.56 13.63
N GLY A 86 0.51 -13.33 13.89
CA GLY A 86 1.91 -13.01 14.13
C GLY A 86 2.78 -13.16 12.89
N ARG A 87 2.20 -12.93 11.72
CA ARG A 87 2.90 -12.94 10.44
C ARG A 87 2.29 -11.88 9.55
N PHE A 88 3.07 -10.94 9.04
CA PHE A 88 2.59 -10.04 7.99
C PHE A 88 3.72 -9.52 7.11
N ARG A 89 3.41 -9.32 5.83
CA ARG A 89 4.33 -8.88 4.76
C ARG A 89 3.57 -8.06 3.72
N PRO A 90 4.28 -7.33 2.84
CA PRO A 90 3.67 -6.82 1.62
C PRO A 90 3.01 -7.94 0.80
N ALA A 91 1.85 -7.66 0.23
CA ALA A 91 1.03 -8.58 -0.54
C ALA A 91 1.47 -8.61 -2.01
N ALA A 92 2.67 -9.14 -2.24
CA ALA A 92 3.26 -9.22 -3.56
C ALA A 92 4.10 -10.51 -3.68
N PRO A 93 4.17 -11.16 -4.86
CA PRO A 93 4.99 -12.36 -5.04
C PRO A 93 6.46 -12.16 -4.63
N GLU A 94 7.02 -10.99 -4.94
CA GLU A 94 8.40 -10.60 -4.64
C GLU A 94 8.65 -10.46 -3.14
N ALA A 95 7.59 -10.21 -2.35
CA ALA A 95 7.68 -10.10 -0.90
C ALA A 95 8.03 -11.42 -0.20
N ALA A 96 8.02 -12.56 -0.90
CA ALA A 96 8.54 -13.82 -0.37
C ALA A 96 10.04 -13.74 0.00
N LEU A 97 10.77 -12.78 -0.57
CA LEU A 97 12.18 -12.50 -0.27
C LEU A 97 12.35 -11.63 0.99
N LEU A 98 11.27 -11.05 1.50
CA LEU A 98 11.29 -10.15 2.65
C LEU A 98 11.05 -10.93 3.96
N PRO A 99 11.73 -10.54 5.06
CA PRO A 99 11.47 -11.09 6.38
C PRO A 99 10.04 -10.81 6.83
N ASP A 100 9.60 -11.55 7.85
CA ASP A 100 8.34 -11.23 8.52
C ASP A 100 8.46 -9.90 9.28
N LEU A 101 7.45 -9.05 9.20
CA LEU A 101 7.39 -7.81 9.98
C LEU A 101 6.89 -8.06 11.42
N ALA A 102 6.29 -9.21 11.72
CA ALA A 102 5.84 -9.58 13.06
C ALA A 102 6.98 -10.15 13.93
N SER A 103 7.86 -9.27 14.41
CA SER A 103 9.08 -9.66 15.15
C SER A 103 8.86 -10.35 16.51
N ALA A 104 7.65 -10.29 17.07
CA ALA A 104 7.28 -10.87 18.37
C ALA A 104 6.03 -11.79 18.31
N GLY A 105 5.66 -12.28 17.12
CA GLY A 105 4.49 -13.13 16.95
C GLY A 105 3.16 -12.36 17.02
N PRO A 106 2.03 -13.00 17.37
CA PRO A 106 0.72 -12.36 17.37
C PRO A 106 0.64 -11.18 18.32
N GLY A 107 -0.01 -10.09 17.90
CA GLY A 107 -0.23 -8.92 18.76
C GLY A 107 -0.34 -7.60 18.02
N LEU A 108 -0.21 -6.53 18.78
CA LEU A 108 -0.18 -5.16 18.28
C LEU A 108 1.25 -4.77 17.90
N TYR A 109 1.35 -4.04 16.80
CA TYR A 109 2.58 -3.50 16.28
C TYR A 109 2.39 -2.02 15.99
N ARG A 110 3.46 -1.26 16.16
CA ARG A 110 3.56 0.07 15.56
C ARG A 110 4.33 -0.08 14.26
N LEU A 111 3.78 0.49 13.20
CA LEU A 111 4.42 0.56 11.89
C LEU A 111 4.85 2.01 11.66
N ARG A 112 6.07 2.22 11.20
CA ARG A 112 6.51 3.50 10.61
C ARG A 112 6.77 3.29 9.13
N VAL A 113 6.00 3.97 8.31
CA VAL A 113 6.15 3.99 6.86
C VAL A 113 6.82 5.29 6.47
N HIS A 114 7.97 5.18 5.80
CA HIS A 114 8.67 6.28 5.17
C HIS A 114 8.52 6.15 3.68
N THR A 115 8.42 7.28 2.99
CA THR A 115 8.46 7.29 1.53
C THR A 115 9.21 8.51 1.00
N ARG A 116 9.73 8.35 -0.21
CA ARG A 116 10.27 9.43 -1.04
C ARG A 116 10.06 9.09 -2.51
N GLY A 117 10.01 10.12 -3.35
CA GLY A 117 9.92 9.98 -4.80
C GLY A 117 8.51 9.74 -5.33
N ARG A 118 7.47 9.85 -4.49
CA ARG A 118 6.07 9.67 -4.92
C ARG A 118 5.67 10.66 -6.02
N ASP A 119 6.11 11.91 -5.92
CA ASP A 119 5.85 12.91 -6.96
C ASP A 119 6.49 12.53 -8.31
N ALA A 120 7.65 11.87 -8.30
CA ALA A 120 8.30 11.38 -9.50
C ALA A 120 7.62 10.14 -10.06
N GLY A 121 7.24 9.19 -9.20
CA GLY A 121 6.46 8.01 -9.58
C GLY A 121 5.11 8.40 -10.21
N HIS A 122 4.43 9.39 -9.64
CA HIS A 122 3.17 9.90 -10.16
C HIS A 122 3.31 10.49 -11.58
N ARG A 123 4.36 11.29 -11.82
CA ARG A 123 4.63 11.87 -13.14
C ARG A 123 5.00 10.85 -14.21
N ALA A 124 5.58 9.71 -13.82
CA ALA A 124 5.96 8.65 -14.76
C ALA A 124 4.73 7.90 -15.29
N GLU A 125 3.58 7.98 -14.60
CA GLU A 125 2.35 7.19 -14.78
C GLU A 125 2.54 5.67 -14.60
N ALA A 126 3.51 5.08 -15.29
CA ALA A 126 3.92 3.70 -15.14
C ALA A 126 5.45 3.54 -15.09
N VAL A 127 5.93 2.58 -14.29
CA VAL A 127 7.36 2.27 -14.15
C VAL A 127 7.58 0.78 -14.44
N ASP A 128 7.91 0.42 -15.67
CA ASP A 128 8.11 -0.97 -16.12
C ASP A 128 9.59 -1.42 -16.14
N ASN A 129 10.50 -0.51 -15.82
CA ASN A 129 11.93 -0.75 -15.75
C ASN A 129 12.47 -0.62 -14.31
N LEU A 130 13.18 -1.64 -13.82
CA LEU A 130 13.76 -1.67 -12.47
C LEU A 130 14.82 -0.59 -12.23
N ASP A 131 15.48 -0.13 -13.29
CA ASP A 131 16.50 0.93 -13.22
C ASP A 131 15.88 2.34 -13.10
N GLU A 132 14.57 2.47 -13.36
CA GLU A 132 13.84 3.75 -13.37
C GLU A 132 12.99 3.97 -12.12
N ILE A 133 13.08 3.06 -11.13
CA ILE A 133 12.34 3.18 -9.87
C ILE A 133 12.80 4.41 -9.09
N ALA A 134 11.99 5.47 -9.16
CA ALA A 134 12.17 6.71 -8.40
C ALA A 134 11.53 6.66 -7.01
N GLU A 135 10.47 5.86 -6.83
CA GLU A 135 9.71 5.78 -5.59
C GLU A 135 10.24 4.68 -4.66
N GLU A 136 10.54 5.07 -3.43
CA GLU A 136 11.08 4.19 -2.40
C GLU A 136 10.26 4.24 -1.12
N HIS A 137 10.13 3.10 -0.46
CA HIS A 137 9.47 2.95 0.84
C HIS A 137 10.37 2.22 1.84
N LEU A 138 10.33 2.67 3.10
CA LEU A 138 10.91 1.95 4.23
C LEU A 138 9.82 1.69 5.27
N ILE A 139 9.58 0.42 5.56
CA ILE A 139 8.60 -0.03 6.56
C ILE A 139 9.36 -0.60 7.75
N ILE A 140 9.22 0.05 8.88
CA ILE A 140 9.77 -0.43 10.15
C ILE A 140 8.60 -0.88 11.02
N SER A 141 8.71 -2.06 11.61
CA SER A 141 7.72 -2.58 12.56
C SER A 141 8.39 -2.89 13.90
N TRP A 142 7.68 -2.62 14.99
CA TRP A 142 8.08 -3.09 16.32
C TRP A 142 6.84 -3.45 17.15
N PRO A 143 6.96 -4.40 18.09
CA PRO A 143 5.87 -4.75 18.98
C PRO A 143 5.42 -3.51 19.76
N ASN A 144 4.12 -3.34 19.89
CA ASN A 144 3.53 -2.26 20.68
C ASN A 144 2.41 -2.81 21.55
N THR A 145 2.11 -2.17 22.68
CA THR A 145 0.94 -2.51 23.50
C THR A 145 -0.19 -1.50 23.34
N ASP A 146 0.12 -0.33 22.78
CA ASP A 146 -0.79 0.80 22.76
C ASP A 146 -1.56 0.88 21.45
N THR A 147 -2.83 1.28 21.54
CA THR A 147 -3.71 1.51 20.38
C THR A 147 -3.69 2.98 19.97
N GLU A 148 -2.49 3.54 19.82
CA GLU A 148 -2.33 4.94 19.45
C GLU A 148 -2.90 5.17 18.04
N ALA A 149 -3.51 6.35 17.87
CA ALA A 149 -3.93 6.82 16.57
C ALA A 149 -2.74 6.99 15.62
N GLU A 150 -3.03 7.21 14.35
CA GLU A 150 -2.04 7.61 13.36
C GLU A 150 -1.25 8.83 13.84
N THR A 151 0.06 8.82 13.62
CA THR A 151 0.94 9.94 13.92
C THR A 151 1.67 10.36 12.66
N ILE A 152 1.45 11.59 12.25
CA ILE A 152 2.11 12.19 11.09
C ILE A 152 3.40 12.85 11.59
N ILE A 153 4.54 12.21 11.33
CA ILE A 153 5.86 12.75 11.72
C ILE A 153 6.29 13.81 10.71
N GLN A 154 6.11 13.55 9.42
CA GLN A 154 6.51 14.46 8.35
C GLN A 154 5.67 14.23 7.09
N THR A 155 5.29 15.32 6.42
CA THR A 155 4.73 15.27 5.06
C THR A 155 5.29 16.43 4.24
N LYS A 156 5.94 16.15 3.12
CA LYS A 156 6.60 17.12 2.25
C LYS A 156 6.20 16.99 0.79
N ASP A 157 5.81 15.80 0.34
CA ASP A 157 5.48 15.60 -1.07
C ASP A 157 4.12 16.18 -1.48
N ALA A 158 3.98 16.50 -2.76
CA ALA A 158 2.77 17.08 -3.31
C ALA A 158 1.66 16.03 -3.50
N PHE A 159 2.04 14.79 -3.83
CA PHE A 159 1.10 13.69 -4.02
C PHE A 159 0.33 13.36 -2.74
N GLY A 160 1.03 13.21 -1.62
CA GLY A 160 0.41 13.02 -0.31
C GLY A 160 -0.44 14.23 0.11
N ALA A 161 0.00 15.46 -0.21
CA ALA A 161 -0.82 16.65 0.01
C ALA A 161 -2.14 16.60 -0.78
N HIS A 162 -2.11 16.14 -2.03
CA HIS A 162 -3.30 15.91 -2.83
C HIS A 162 -4.23 14.88 -2.16
N LEU A 163 -3.71 13.70 -1.77
CA LEU A 163 -4.49 12.66 -1.11
C LEU A 163 -5.14 13.13 0.21
N ARG A 164 -4.46 13.97 1.00
CA ARG A 164 -5.04 14.55 2.23
C ARG A 164 -6.20 15.50 1.98
N THR A 165 -6.22 16.18 0.83
CA THR A 165 -7.32 17.08 0.44
C THR A 165 -8.49 16.35 -0.23
N HIS A 166 -8.23 15.15 -0.77
CA HIS A 166 -9.21 14.29 -1.42
C HIS A 166 -9.18 12.90 -0.77
N PRO A 167 -9.52 12.80 0.53
CA PRO A 167 -9.45 11.53 1.23
C PRO A 167 -10.37 10.52 0.55
N SER A 168 -9.82 9.35 0.25
CA SER A 168 -10.62 8.24 -0.26
C SER A 168 -11.54 7.75 0.85
N ASP A 169 -12.85 7.69 0.61
CA ASP A 169 -13.78 7.03 1.53
C ASP A 169 -13.74 5.52 1.29
N PRO A 170 -13.20 4.72 2.23
CA PRO A 170 -13.13 3.26 2.07
C PRO A 170 -14.51 2.62 1.88
N ALA A 171 -15.58 3.23 2.40
CA ALA A 171 -16.94 2.74 2.22
C ALA A 171 -17.46 2.88 0.77
N THR A 172 -16.83 3.74 -0.03
CA THR A 172 -17.18 3.99 -1.43
C THR A 172 -16.27 3.29 -2.43
N MET A 173 -15.08 2.85 -1.99
CA MET A 173 -14.13 2.17 -2.85
C MET A 173 -14.51 0.69 -2.99
N PRO A 174 -14.59 0.14 -4.21
CA PRO A 174 -14.73 -1.31 -4.37
C PRO A 174 -13.44 -2.01 -3.91
N PRO A 175 -13.54 -3.26 -3.40
CA PRO A 175 -12.35 -4.06 -3.10
C PRO A 175 -11.53 -4.29 -4.37
N LEU A 176 -10.22 -4.06 -4.28
CA LEU A 176 -9.32 -4.15 -5.43
C LEU A 176 -9.19 -5.59 -5.99
N ASN A 177 -9.57 -6.60 -5.20
CA ASN A 177 -9.58 -8.02 -5.58
C ASN A 177 -11.00 -8.62 -5.71
N ALA A 178 -12.04 -7.82 -5.92
CA ALA A 178 -13.36 -8.37 -6.18
C ALA A 178 -13.33 -9.24 -7.46
N PRO A 179 -13.82 -10.49 -7.46
CA PRO A 179 -14.09 -11.17 -8.71
C PRO A 179 -15.08 -10.29 -9.47
N MET A 180 -14.68 -9.81 -10.65
CA MET A 180 -15.57 -9.14 -11.59
C MET A 180 -16.83 -9.99 -11.67
N ALA A 181 -17.95 -9.50 -11.14
CA ALA A 181 -19.20 -10.25 -11.11
C ALA A 181 -19.48 -10.70 -12.56
N GLY A 182 -19.42 -12.01 -12.76
CA GLY A 182 -19.43 -12.61 -14.09
C GLY A 182 -20.64 -12.15 -14.88
N GLY A 183 -20.41 -11.38 -15.94
CA GLY A 183 -21.33 -11.27 -17.04
C GLY A 183 -21.42 -12.64 -17.70
N GLY A 184 -22.42 -13.43 -17.31
CA GLY A 184 -22.77 -14.66 -18.01
C GLY A 184 -23.12 -14.30 -19.46
N VAL A 185 -22.23 -14.60 -20.39
CA VAL A 185 -22.57 -14.61 -21.82
C VAL A 185 -23.22 -15.96 -22.10
N ASP A 186 -24.54 -15.95 -22.21
CA ASP A 186 -25.31 -17.01 -22.85
C ASP A 186 -24.87 -17.07 -24.32
N ILE A 187 -24.08 -18.08 -24.67
CA ILE A 187 -23.67 -18.36 -26.04
C ILE A 187 -24.76 -19.16 -26.75
N SER A 188 -25.89 -18.50 -27.02
CA SER A 188 -26.88 -18.96 -27.98
C SER A 188 -27.02 -17.93 -29.11
N GLY A 189 -26.22 -18.14 -30.17
CA GLY A 189 -26.50 -17.79 -31.56
C GLY A 189 -26.81 -16.33 -31.93
N GLY A 190 -25.90 -15.71 -32.69
CA GLY A 190 -26.24 -14.59 -33.57
C GLY A 190 -25.19 -13.49 -33.59
N GLU A 191 -24.61 -13.24 -34.77
CA GLU A 191 -23.66 -12.15 -35.03
C GLU A 191 -24.12 -10.81 -34.43
N ALA A 192 -23.31 -10.24 -33.52
CA ALA A 192 -23.42 -8.84 -33.16
C ALA A 192 -22.05 -8.25 -32.84
N ARG A 193 -21.77 -7.17 -33.57
CA ARG A 193 -20.57 -6.32 -33.56
C ARG A 193 -20.02 -6.09 -32.15
N ALA A 194 -18.73 -6.39 -31.97
CA ALA A 194 -17.97 -6.00 -30.79
C ALA A 194 -17.98 -4.48 -30.63
N THR A 195 -18.83 -4.00 -29.72
CA THR A 195 -18.78 -2.63 -29.23
C THR A 195 -17.95 -2.69 -27.95
N GLY A 196 -16.76 -2.10 -27.98
CA GLY A 196 -15.82 -2.10 -26.86
C GLY A 196 -16.46 -1.50 -25.60
N MET A 197 -16.33 -2.20 -24.48
CA MET A 197 -16.65 -1.68 -23.16
C MET A 197 -15.34 -1.58 -22.37
N ASN A 198 -15.06 -0.34 -21.98
CA ASN A 198 -13.85 0.21 -21.38
C ASN A 198 -13.75 -0.19 -19.89
N LEU A 199 -12.57 -0.58 -19.44
CA LEU A 199 -12.27 -0.98 -18.05
C LEU A 199 -12.04 0.28 -17.20
N ASP A 200 -13.06 0.67 -16.43
CA ASP A 200 -13.12 1.97 -15.72
C ASP A 200 -12.82 1.87 -14.21
N SER A 201 -11.92 0.97 -13.80
CA SER A 201 -11.37 0.94 -12.42
C SER A 201 -10.24 1.96 -12.23
N THR A 202 -9.60 2.37 -13.34
CA THR A 202 -8.49 3.34 -13.39
C THR A 202 -8.93 4.79 -13.10
N ARG A 203 -10.25 5.05 -13.05
CA ARG A 203 -10.79 6.42 -12.96
C ARG A 203 -10.69 7.06 -11.58
N CYS A 204 -10.45 6.30 -10.52
CA CYS A 204 -10.18 6.87 -9.20
C CYS A 204 -8.75 7.44 -9.06
N ILE A 205 -7.83 7.12 -9.98
CA ILE A 205 -6.40 7.39 -9.79
C ILE A 205 -5.74 8.07 -11.01
N ARG A 206 -6.45 8.20 -12.14
CA ARG A 206 -6.10 9.16 -13.21
C ARG A 206 -6.69 10.52 -12.87
N PHE A 207 -5.82 11.47 -12.53
CA PHE A 207 -6.17 12.87 -12.35
C PHE A 207 -5.95 13.61 -13.69
N ASP A 208 -6.92 14.44 -14.09
CA ASP A 208 -6.88 15.29 -15.30
C ASP A 208 -5.73 16.33 -15.27
#